data_AF-L0I9L0-F1
#
_entry.id   AF-L0I9L0-F1
#
_cell.length_a   1.000
_cell.length_b   1.000
_cell.length_c   1.000
_cell.angle_alpha   90.00
_cell.angle_beta   90.00
_cell.angle_gamma   90.00
#
_symmetry.space_group_name_H-M   'P 1'
#
loop_
_entity.id
_entity.type
_entity.pdbx_description
1 polymer ?
#
loop_
_entity_poly.entity_id
_entity_poly.type
_entity_poly.pdbx_seq_one_letter_code
_entity_poly.pdbx_strand_id
1 'polypeptide(L)' 'MPHTITISDDLRERLDEHTETDETYEEFIAELVSIYETEGTFLQEGYSE' A
#
# COMPACT_ATOMS: atom_id res chain seq x y z
N MET A 1 -16.69 4.42 5.95
CA MET A 1 -17.42 3.28 5.35
C MET A 1 -16.37 2.33 4.82
N PRO A 2 -16.47 1.00 5.04
CA PRO A 2 -15.48 0.08 4.50
C PRO A 2 -15.57 0.05 2.98
N HIS A 3 -14.42 -0.03 2.32
CA HIS A 3 -14.31 -0.19 0.87
C HIS A 3 -13.66 -1.55 0.57
N THR A 4 -14.09 -2.20 -0.51
CA THR A 4 -13.50 -3.48 -0.94
C THR A 4 -12.57 -3.25 -2.10
N ILE A 5 -11.35 -3.77 -2.00
CA ILE A 5 -10.40 -3.86 -3.11
C ILE A 5 -10.32 -5.31 -3.60
N THR A 6 -10.17 -5.50 -4.91
CA THR A 6 -9.88 -6.81 -5.49
C THR A 6 -8.41 -6.85 -5.89
N ILE A 7 -7.70 -7.89 -5.44
CA ILE A 7 -6.28 -8.10 -5.69
C ILE A 7 -6.04 -9.53 -6.17
N SER A 8 -4.93 -9.76 -6.85
CA SER A 8 -4.47 -11.10 -7.24
C SER A 8 -4.02 -11.92 -6.03
N ASP A 9 -4.08 -13.25 -6.13
CA ASP A 9 -3.54 -14.15 -5.11
C ASP A 9 -2.06 -13.87 -4.82
N ASP A 10 -1.24 -13.60 -5.85
CA ASP A 10 0.17 -13.22 -5.70
C ASP A 10 0.36 -11.99 -4.79
N LEU A 11 -0.45 -10.95 -4.97
CA LEU A 11 -0.36 -9.76 -4.13
C LEU A 11 -0.84 -10.07 -2.71
N ARG A 12 -1.89 -10.90 -2.57
CA ARG A 12 -2.38 -11.33 -1.26
C ARG A 12 -1.33 -12.14 -0.50
N GLU A 13 -0.63 -13.06 -1.15
CA GLU A 13 0.46 -13.85 -0.55
C GLU A 13 1.58 -12.94 -0.06
N ARG A 14 1.98 -11.95 -0.88
CA ARG A 14 2.98 -10.96 -0.48
C ARG A 14 2.53 -10.13 0.73
N LEU A 15 1.26 -9.72 0.79
CA LEU A 15 0.72 -9.03 1.96
C LEU A 15 0.82 -9.93 3.20
N ASP A 16 0.46 -11.21 3.10
CA ASP A 16 0.57 -12.18 4.20
C ASP A 16 2.01 -12.37 4.70
N GLU A 17 2.99 -12.43 3.79
CA GLU A 17 4.41 -12.55 4.14
C GLU A 17 5.00 -11.31 4.83
N HIS A 18 4.45 -10.12 4.53
CA HIS A 18 4.97 -8.85 5.02
C HIS A 18 4.18 -8.23 6.18
N THR A 19 2.98 -8.73 6.48
CA THR A 19 2.16 -8.26 7.61
C THR A 19 2.72 -8.81 8.92
N GLU A 20 2.86 -7.96 9.93
CA GLU A 20 3.33 -8.37 11.25
C GLU A 20 2.25 -9.10 12.08
N THR A 21 2.65 -9.79 13.15
CA THR A 21 1.68 -10.45 14.04
C THR A 21 0.83 -9.39 14.74
N ASP A 22 -0.50 -9.49 14.59
CA ASP A 22 -1.52 -8.55 15.09
C ASP A 22 -1.75 -7.30 14.20
N GLU A 23 -1.04 -7.19 13.07
CA GLU A 23 -1.26 -6.14 12.09
C GLU A 23 -2.35 -6.53 11.08
N THR A 24 -3.19 -5.56 10.68
CA THR A 24 -4.17 -5.76 9.60
C THR A 24 -3.61 -5.32 8.25
N TYR A 25 -4.13 -5.88 7.14
CA TYR A 25 -3.77 -5.38 5.81
C TYR A 25 -4.09 -3.89 5.62
N GLU A 26 -5.08 -3.34 6.32
CA GLU A 26 -5.38 -1.89 6.25
C GLU A 26 -4.24 -1.06 6.85
N GLU A 27 -3.70 -1.49 7.99
CA GLU A 27 -2.56 -0.82 8.65
C GLU A 27 -1.28 -0.92 7.82
N PHE A 28 -0.97 -2.13 7.32
CA PHE A 28 0.19 -2.34 6.46
C PHE A 28 0.11 -1.49 5.17
N ILE A 29 -1.05 -1.49 4.50
CA ILE A 29 -1.24 -0.67 3.28
C ILE A 29 -1.17 0.83 3.60
N ALA A 30 -1.69 1.28 4.75
CA ALA A 30 -1.60 2.67 5.17
C ALA A 30 -0.14 3.09 5.43
N GLU A 31 0.67 2.20 6.02
CA GLU A 31 2.11 2.42 6.19
C GLU A 31 2.81 2.56 4.84
N LEU A 32 2.57 1.63 3.89
CA LEU A 32 3.15 1.68 2.55
C LEU A 32 2.79 2.97 1.81
N VAL A 33 1.54 3.44 1.93
CA VAL A 33 1.12 4.73 1.37
C VAL A 33 1.86 5.88 2.04
N SER A 34 1.98 5.86 3.38
CA SER A 34 2.70 6.90 4.11
C SER A 34 4.19 6.96 3.73
N ILE A 35 4.82 5.81 3.49
CA ILE A 35 6.18 5.71 2.94
C ILE A 35 6.24 6.34 1.56
N TYR A 36 5.30 6.02 0.66
CA TYR A 36 5.24 6.63 -0.67
C TYR A 36 5.05 8.15 -0.62
N GLU A 37 4.21 8.65 0.30
CA GLU A 37 3.97 10.09 0.49
C GLU A 37 5.17 10.82 1.12
N THR A 38 5.88 10.15 2.04
CA THR A 38 7.00 10.75 2.80
C THR A 38 8.32 10.67 2.05
N GLU A 39 8.60 9.55 1.40
CA GLU A 39 9.82 9.32 0.61
C GLU A 39 9.74 9.89 -0.82
N GLY A 40 8.64 10.56 -1.17
CA GLY A 40 8.59 11.65 -2.15
C GLY A 40 9.13 11.35 -3.55
N THR A 41 9.34 10.10 -3.91
CA THR A 41 9.86 9.72 -5.22
C THR A 41 8.67 9.42 -6.11
N PHE A 42 8.00 10.47 -6.61
CA PHE A 42 7.34 10.57 -7.95
C PHE A 42 6.22 11.61 -8.08
N LEU A 43 5.92 12.45 -7.09
CA LEU A 43 4.97 13.57 -7.26
C LEU A 43 5.62 14.87 -7.77
N GLN A 44 6.76 14.79 -8.48
CA GLN A 44 7.46 15.95 -9.03
C GLN A 44 7.83 15.91 -10.53
N GLU A 45 7.46 14.90 -11.33
CA GLU A 45 7.78 14.94 -12.78
C GLU A 45 6.70 14.32 -13.68
N GLY A 46 5.46 14.83 -13.69
CA GLY A 46 4.48 14.28 -14.64
C GLY A 46 3.13 14.96 -14.86
N TYR A 47 2.77 16.04 -14.16
CA TYR A 47 1.70 16.93 -14.64
C TYR A 47 2.32 18.08 -15.44
N SER A 48 2.94 17.71 -16.56
CA SER A 48 3.18 18.60 -17.69
C SER A 48 3.02 17.74 -18.94
N GLU A 49 1.76 17.55 -19.32
CA GLU A 49 1.25 17.60 -20.70
C GLU A 49 -0.26 17.90 -20.64
#